data_AF-A0A1F8UL28-F1
#
_entry.id   AF-A0A1F8UL28-F1
#
_cell.length_a   1.000
_cell.length_b   1.000
_cell.length_c   1.000
_cell.angle_alpha   90.00
_cell.angle_beta   90.00
_cell.angle_gamma   90.00
#
_symmetry.space_group_name_H-M   'P 1'
#
loop_
_entity.id
_entity.type
_entity.pdbx_description
1 polymer ?
#
loop_
_entity_poly.entity_id
_entity_poly.type
_entity_poly.pdbx_seq_one_letter_code
_entity_poly.pdbx_strand_id
1 'polypeptide(L)'
;MFVIKKNQIIIVALVAMIAIAGYFNYVDTSNEESKLVLQDATDIKAPTDIDNKSNIDNTENKAKPDTLDTEGMKVPKEVASDNEQIGSAVFVNNSFDEEVQETFFLQAKMNREQTRAERKDWLTQVINNDNVATDKKGEATDELIDMQKRIEKENSIESMIEAKGFSEVYVRIDDDSVDVVVNVENLSEQQIAQIAEITSRKTGLPISKIKITPLKKEAK
;
A
#
# COMPACT_ATOMS: atom_id res chain seq x y z
N MET A 1 -60.45 -10.80 -18.26
CA MET A 1 -60.50 -9.75 -17.23
C MET A 1 -60.01 -10.35 -15.92
N PHE A 2 -58.71 -10.25 -15.64
CA PHE A 2 -58.12 -10.84 -14.42
C PHE A 2 -58.38 -9.92 -13.24
N VAL A 3 -59.27 -10.33 -12.34
CA VAL A 3 -59.57 -9.59 -11.11
C VAL A 3 -58.48 -9.91 -10.09
N ILE A 4 -57.43 -9.09 -10.09
CA ILE A 4 -56.30 -9.24 -9.18
C ILE A 4 -56.73 -8.79 -7.78
N LYS A 5 -56.78 -9.73 -6.83
CA LYS A 5 -57.04 -9.40 -5.42
C LYS A 5 -55.78 -8.77 -4.82
N LYS A 6 -55.92 -7.72 -4.00
CA LYS A 6 -54.79 -6.94 -3.44
C LYS A 6 -53.70 -7.80 -2.77
N ASN A 7 -54.07 -8.93 -2.19
CA ASN A 7 -53.15 -9.85 -1.52
C ASN A 7 -52.30 -10.69 -2.51
N GLN A 8 -52.78 -10.88 -3.74
CA GLN A 8 -52.01 -11.55 -4.80
C GLN A 8 -50.91 -10.65 -5.38
N ILE A 9 -51.10 -9.33 -5.36
CA ILE A 9 -50.08 -8.35 -5.79
C ILE A 9 -48.84 -8.48 -4.90
N ILE A 10 -49.04 -8.64 -3.59
CA ILE A 10 -47.95 -8.78 -2.61
C ILE A 10 -47.15 -10.06 -2.90
N ILE A 11 -47.84 -11.18 -3.16
CA ILE A 11 -47.18 -12.46 -3.42
C ILE A 11 -46.42 -12.44 -4.76
N VAL A 12 -47.01 -11.86 -5.82
CA VAL A 12 -46.35 -11.73 -7.13
C VAL A 12 -45.12 -10.81 -7.04
N ALA A 13 -45.19 -9.73 -6.26
CA ALA A 13 -44.05 -8.84 -6.04
C ALA A 13 -42.91 -9.55 -5.29
N LEU A 14 -43.23 -10.39 -4.30
CA LEU A 14 -42.24 -11.13 -3.52
C LEU A 14 -41.54 -12.19 -4.38
N VAL A 15 -42.29 -12.92 -5.20
CA VAL A 15 -41.73 -13.90 -6.16
C VAL A 15 -40.85 -13.21 -7.21
N ALA A 16 -41.28 -12.05 -7.73
CA ALA A 16 -40.48 -11.27 -8.67
C ALA A 16 -39.15 -10.79 -8.04
N MET A 17 -39.16 -10.39 -6.76
CA MET A 17 -37.95 -9.97 -6.06
C MET A 17 -36.95 -11.12 -5.87
N ILE A 18 -37.44 -12.32 -5.54
CA ILE A 18 -36.59 -13.53 -5.45
C ILE A 18 -36.01 -13.90 -6.82
N ALA A 19 -36.80 -13.82 -7.89
CA ALA A 19 -36.33 -14.10 -9.24
C ALA A 19 -35.24 -13.11 -9.69
N ILE A 20 -35.40 -11.81 -9.36
CA ILE A 20 -34.39 -10.79 -9.63
C ILE A 20 -33.11 -11.02 -8.82
N ALA A 21 -33.24 -11.34 -7.52
CA ALA A 21 -32.09 -11.63 -6.67
C ALA A 21 -31.34 -12.90 -7.11
N GLY A 22 -32.07 -13.96 -7.50
CA GLY A 22 -31.49 -15.17 -8.06
C GLY A 22 -30.80 -14.91 -9.40
N TYR A 23 -31.38 -14.06 -10.25
CA TYR A 23 -30.75 -13.66 -11.51
C TYR A 23 -29.47 -12.84 -11.28
N PHE A 24 -29.48 -11.86 -10.37
CA PHE A 24 -28.27 -11.10 -10.02
C PHE A 24 -27.17 -11.99 -9.42
N ASN A 25 -27.51 -12.89 -8.49
CA ASN A 25 -26.54 -13.80 -7.89
C ASN A 25 -25.94 -14.80 -8.91
N TYR A 26 -26.74 -15.25 -9.87
CA TYR A 26 -26.29 -16.13 -10.95
C TYR A 26 -25.38 -15.42 -11.97
N VAL A 27 -25.69 -14.17 -12.30
CA VAL A 27 -24.86 -13.36 -13.21
C VAL A 27 -23.55 -12.93 -12.54
N ASP A 28 -23.53 -12.69 -11.21
CA ASP A 28 -22.29 -12.45 -10.44
C ASP A 28 -21.41 -13.71 -10.31
N THR A 29 -22.02 -14.89 -10.20
CA THR A 29 -21.29 -16.19 -10.15
C THR A 29 -20.74 -16.63 -11.51
N SER A 30 -21.03 -15.92 -12.59
CA SER A 30 -20.53 -16.25 -13.94
C SER A 30 -19.28 -15.46 -14.35
N ASN A 31 -18.72 -14.64 -13.46
CA ASN A 31 -17.56 -13.78 -13.73
C ASN A 31 -16.45 -13.86 -12.66
N GLU A 32 -16.30 -15.01 -12.01
CA GLU A 32 -15.16 -15.30 -11.13
C GLU A 32 -14.26 -16.38 -11.77
N GLU A 33 -13.62 -16.03 -12.89
CA GLU A 33 -12.27 -16.52 -13.17
C GLU A 33 -11.30 -15.37 -12.97
N SER A 34 -10.94 -15.13 -11.71
CA SER A 34 -9.71 -14.42 -11.34
C SER A 34 -9.01 -15.21 -10.26
N LYS A 35 -8.50 -16.37 -10.71
CA LYS A 35 -7.48 -17.14 -10.04
C LYS A 35 -6.22 -16.26 -9.91
N LEU A 36 -6.07 -15.61 -8.77
CA LEU A 36 -4.80 -15.01 -8.33
C LEU A 36 -3.77 -16.13 -8.13
N VAL A 37 -2.98 -16.40 -9.17
CA VAL A 37 -1.64 -16.98 -9.03
C VAL A 37 -0.67 -15.80 -9.12
N LEU A 38 -0.17 -15.33 -7.97
CA LEU A 38 1.12 -14.65 -7.97
C LEU A 38 2.18 -15.73 -8.22
N GLN A 39 2.68 -15.75 -9.45
CA GLN A 39 3.96 -16.37 -9.76
C GLN A 39 5.04 -15.35 -9.43
N ASP A 40 5.86 -15.74 -8.46
CA ASP A 40 7.11 -15.10 -8.06
C ASP A 40 8.03 -14.90 -9.27
N ALA A 41 8.73 -13.78 -9.27
CA ALA A 41 9.60 -13.35 -10.34
C ALA A 41 11.01 -13.91 -10.15
N THR A 42 11.32 -15.01 -10.83
CA THR A 42 12.71 -15.33 -11.22
C THR A 42 12.69 -16.03 -12.58
N ASP A 43 12.89 -15.26 -13.66
CA ASP A 43 13.63 -15.66 -14.87
C ASP A 43 13.40 -14.63 -15.98
N ILE A 44 14.19 -13.54 -15.95
CA ILE A 44 14.34 -12.67 -17.11
C ILE A 44 15.19 -13.44 -18.14
N LYS A 45 14.53 -14.09 -19.09
CA LYS A 45 15.12 -14.44 -20.38
C LYS A 45 15.15 -13.21 -21.26
N ALA A 46 16.31 -13.01 -21.88
CA ALA A 46 16.73 -11.85 -22.64
C ALA A 46 15.75 -11.42 -23.76
N PRO A 47 15.65 -10.10 -24.04
CA PRO A 47 15.10 -9.62 -25.29
C PRO A 47 16.12 -9.75 -26.43
N THR A 48 15.62 -10.24 -27.56
CA THR A 48 16.26 -10.32 -28.87
C THR A 48 16.47 -8.94 -29.52
N ASP A 49 17.63 -8.81 -30.16
CA ASP A 49 17.92 -8.04 -31.37
C ASP A 49 17.60 -6.53 -31.42
N ILE A 50 18.62 -5.71 -31.16
CA ILE A 50 18.84 -4.43 -31.86
C ILE A 50 20.30 -4.38 -32.30
N ASP A 51 20.51 -4.54 -33.60
CA ASP A 51 21.74 -4.24 -34.33
C ASP A 51 22.15 -2.78 -34.14
N ASN A 52 23.36 -2.53 -33.60
CA ASN A 52 24.20 -1.42 -34.04
C ASN A 52 25.66 -1.52 -33.53
N LYS A 53 26.47 -2.20 -34.35
CA LYS A 53 27.80 -1.79 -34.84
C LYS A 53 28.63 -0.81 -33.97
N SER A 54 29.67 -1.31 -33.31
CA SER A 54 31.01 -0.67 -33.34
C SER A 54 32.11 -1.65 -32.94
N ASN A 55 33.14 -1.69 -33.79
CA ASN A 55 34.42 -2.36 -33.60
C ASN A 55 35.09 -2.01 -32.26
N ILE A 56 35.89 -2.93 -31.71
CA ILE A 56 37.37 -2.82 -31.65
C ILE A 56 37.97 -4.12 -31.09
N ASP A 57 38.95 -4.61 -31.84
CA ASP A 57 39.87 -5.71 -31.64
C ASP A 57 40.77 -5.54 -30.40
N ASN A 58 41.10 -6.64 -29.70
CA ASN A 58 42.48 -6.99 -29.28
C ASN A 58 42.56 -8.13 -28.23
N THR A 59 43.06 -9.27 -28.72
CA THR A 59 44.18 -10.09 -28.21
C THR A 59 44.18 -10.68 -26.78
N GLU A 60 44.15 -12.02 -26.76
CA GLU A 60 45.04 -12.96 -26.03
C GLU A 60 45.37 -12.73 -24.54
N ASN A 61 44.99 -13.68 -23.66
CA ASN A 61 45.93 -14.71 -23.21
C ASN A 61 45.30 -15.78 -22.30
N LYS A 62 45.58 -17.04 -22.63
CA LYS A 62 45.48 -18.21 -21.75
C LYS A 62 46.79 -18.34 -20.96
N ALA A 63 46.72 -18.67 -19.68
CA ALA A 63 47.34 -19.87 -19.09
C ALA A 63 47.41 -19.81 -17.55
N LYS A 64 46.90 -20.88 -16.93
CA LYS A 64 47.22 -21.44 -15.59
C LYS A 64 48.75 -21.66 -15.43
N PRO A 65 49.36 -21.90 -14.23
CA PRO A 65 48.94 -22.96 -13.28
C PRO A 65 49.26 -22.77 -11.76
N ASP A 66 48.70 -23.69 -10.94
CA ASP A 66 49.21 -24.38 -9.71
C ASP A 66 49.82 -23.57 -8.53
N THR A 67 49.60 -23.83 -7.23
CA THR A 67 49.26 -25.05 -6.47
C THR A 67 48.94 -24.73 -4.99
N LEU A 68 48.03 -25.53 -4.40
CA LEU A 68 48.00 -26.16 -3.06
C LEU A 68 47.74 -25.40 -1.73
N ASP A 69 46.91 -26.10 -0.94
CA ASP A 69 46.74 -26.16 0.54
C ASP A 69 45.77 -25.17 1.23
N THR A 70 44.92 -25.53 2.22
CA THR A 70 44.39 -26.77 2.83
C THR A 70 43.40 -26.32 3.95
N GLU A 71 42.41 -27.16 4.32
CA GLU A 71 41.40 -27.06 5.41
C GLU A 71 40.26 -26.01 5.23
N GLY A 72 38.97 -26.27 5.44
CA GLY A 72 38.23 -27.43 5.92
C GLY A 72 36.81 -26.99 6.29
N MET A 73 35.77 -27.67 5.80
CA MET A 73 34.45 -27.69 6.48
C MET A 73 33.73 -28.98 6.13
N LYS A 74 33.49 -29.77 7.18
CA LYS A 74 32.76 -31.04 7.15
C LYS A 74 31.25 -30.77 7.19
N VAL A 75 30.54 -31.29 6.19
CA VAL A 75 29.15 -31.81 6.35
C VAL A 75 29.24 -33.10 7.18
N PRO A 76 28.23 -33.49 7.99
CA PRO A 76 26.87 -33.86 7.52
C PRO A 76 25.76 -33.45 8.54
N LYS A 77 24.45 -33.52 8.26
CA LYS A 77 23.69 -34.74 7.93
C LYS A 77 22.21 -34.38 7.72
N GLU A 78 21.61 -34.89 6.65
CA GLU A 78 20.15 -35.00 6.48
C GLU A 78 19.53 -35.84 7.60
N VAL A 79 18.38 -35.38 8.09
CA VAL A 79 17.28 -36.25 8.50
C VAL A 79 15.98 -35.62 8.02
N ALA A 80 15.38 -36.27 7.03
CA ALA A 80 13.98 -36.08 6.65
C ALA A 80 13.07 -36.56 7.79
N SER A 81 12.03 -35.79 8.08
CA SER A 81 10.78 -36.29 8.64
C SER A 81 9.67 -35.37 8.19
N ASP A 82 8.82 -35.92 7.32
CA ASP A 82 7.48 -35.46 7.03
C ASP A 82 6.71 -35.22 8.33
N ASN A 83 6.05 -34.07 8.42
CA ASN A 83 4.67 -33.90 8.90
C ASN A 83 4.45 -32.42 9.25
N GLU A 84 3.89 -31.60 8.37
CA GLU A 84 3.40 -30.28 8.79
C GLU A 84 2.33 -29.74 7.82
N GLN A 85 1.08 -30.04 8.17
CA GLN A 85 -0.02 -29.09 8.28
C GLN A 85 0.13 -27.80 7.45
N ILE A 86 -0.18 -27.93 6.16
CA ILE A 86 -0.43 -26.82 5.25
C ILE A 86 -1.68 -26.11 5.79
N GLY A 87 -1.49 -24.93 6.38
CA GLY A 87 -2.55 -24.17 7.03
C GLY A 87 -2.23 -23.74 8.46
N SER A 88 -0.96 -23.49 8.79
CA SER A 88 -0.71 -22.48 9.82
C SER A 88 -1.26 -21.17 9.28
N ALA A 89 -2.45 -20.78 9.76
CA ALA A 89 -2.73 -19.36 9.88
C ALA A 89 -1.47 -18.79 10.52
N VAL A 90 -0.76 -17.92 9.80
CA VAL A 90 0.23 -17.06 10.43
C VAL A 90 -0.60 -16.24 11.40
N PHE A 91 -0.73 -16.78 12.61
CA PHE A 91 -1.01 -16.00 13.78
C PHE A 91 0.10 -14.97 13.74
N VAL A 92 -0.26 -13.76 13.30
CA VAL A 92 0.41 -12.54 13.72
C VAL A 92 0.31 -12.56 15.23
N ASN A 93 1.28 -13.26 15.82
CA ASN A 93 1.48 -13.29 17.24
C ASN A 93 1.86 -11.86 17.58
N ASN A 94 0.85 -11.09 17.99
CA ASN A 94 0.94 -9.75 18.56
C ASN A 94 1.83 -9.81 19.82
N SER A 95 3.11 -10.03 19.59
CA SER A 95 4.18 -9.88 20.56
C SER A 95 4.39 -8.39 20.63
N PHE A 96 3.75 -7.74 21.58
CA PHE A 96 3.77 -6.29 21.83
C PHE A 96 5.17 -5.80 22.25
N ASP A 97 6.16 -5.94 21.37
CA ASP A 97 7.49 -5.34 21.46
C ASP A 97 7.72 -4.44 20.23
N GLU A 98 8.80 -3.66 20.23
CA GLU A 98 9.14 -2.59 19.25
C GLU A 98 8.84 -2.93 17.78
N GLU A 99 8.95 -4.21 17.39
CA GLU A 99 8.60 -4.74 16.08
C GLU A 99 7.12 -4.47 15.68
N VAL A 100 6.17 -4.40 16.61
CA VAL A 100 4.76 -4.07 16.35
C VAL A 100 4.56 -2.59 16.01
N GLN A 101 5.41 -1.71 16.56
CA GLN A 101 5.33 -0.27 16.26
C GLN A 101 5.94 0.02 14.90
N GLU A 102 7.12 -0.52 14.63
CA GLU A 102 7.77 -0.41 13.32
C GLU A 102 6.87 -0.99 12.22
N THR A 103 6.28 -2.18 12.45
CA THR A 103 5.31 -2.77 11.50
C THR A 103 4.07 -1.90 11.30
N PHE A 104 3.57 -1.20 12.32
CA PHE A 104 2.46 -0.26 12.14
C PHE A 104 2.83 0.89 11.19
N PHE A 105 3.97 1.57 11.40
CA PHE A 105 4.38 2.69 10.54
C PHE A 105 4.73 2.23 9.13
N LEU A 106 5.38 1.08 8.97
CA LEU A 106 5.67 0.48 7.67
C LEU A 106 4.38 0.12 6.93
N GLN A 107 3.45 -0.57 7.59
CA GLN A 107 2.16 -0.92 6.99
C GLN A 107 1.33 0.32 6.66
N ALA A 108 1.30 1.33 7.53
CA ALA A 108 0.60 2.58 7.30
C ALA A 108 1.18 3.35 6.10
N LYS A 109 2.51 3.43 5.99
CA LYS A 109 3.20 4.03 4.84
C LYS A 109 2.94 3.25 3.56
N MET A 110 2.98 1.92 3.60
CA MET A 110 2.67 1.06 2.46
C MET A 110 1.23 1.25 1.98
N ASN A 111 0.25 1.14 2.90
CA ASN A 111 -1.17 1.36 2.58
C ASN A 111 -1.42 2.76 2.02
N ARG A 112 -0.76 3.79 2.59
CA ARG A 112 -0.84 5.16 2.08
C ARG A 112 -0.32 5.26 0.66
N GLU A 113 0.83 4.65 0.37
CA GLU A 113 1.43 4.71 -0.96
C GLU A 113 0.64 3.91 -2.00
N GLN A 114 0.10 2.75 -1.62
CA GLN A 114 -0.83 2.00 -2.47
C GLN A 114 -2.08 2.83 -2.77
N THR A 115 -2.70 3.44 -1.75
CA THR A 115 -3.89 4.28 -1.93
C THR A 115 -3.58 5.48 -2.83
N ARG A 116 -2.40 6.11 -2.68
CA ARG A 116 -1.96 7.19 -3.55
C ARG A 116 -1.78 6.70 -4.99
N ALA A 117 -1.17 5.54 -5.20
CA ALA A 117 -0.99 4.97 -6.52
C ALA A 117 -2.34 4.69 -7.21
N GLU A 118 -3.27 4.04 -6.50
CA GLU A 118 -4.63 3.76 -6.98
C GLU A 118 -5.39 5.05 -7.33
N ARG A 119 -5.32 6.08 -6.46
CA ARG A 119 -5.97 7.37 -6.70
C ARG A 119 -5.38 8.11 -7.89
N LYS A 120 -4.05 8.11 -8.02
CA LYS A 120 -3.35 8.73 -9.16
C LYS A 120 -3.71 8.04 -10.47
N ASP A 121 -3.74 6.71 -10.48
CA ASP A 121 -4.13 5.93 -11.64
C ASP A 121 -5.58 6.22 -12.04
N TRP A 122 -6.50 6.20 -11.07
CA TRP A 122 -7.91 6.53 -11.31
C TRP A 122 -8.09 7.96 -11.87
N LEU A 123 -7.44 8.97 -11.28
CA LEU A 123 -7.49 10.34 -11.79
C LEU A 123 -6.93 10.44 -13.22
N THR A 124 -5.84 9.72 -13.50
CA THR A 124 -5.22 9.68 -14.83
C THR A 124 -6.16 9.03 -15.86
N GLN A 125 -6.86 7.95 -15.48
CA GLN A 125 -7.87 7.32 -16.32
C GLN A 125 -9.03 8.29 -16.62
N VAL A 126 -9.51 9.04 -15.62
CA VAL A 126 -10.59 10.03 -15.80
C VAL A 126 -10.15 11.14 -16.77
N ILE A 127 -8.92 11.63 -16.63
CA ILE A 127 -8.35 12.67 -17.51
C ILE A 127 -8.23 12.17 -18.96
N ASN A 128 -7.77 10.93 -19.13
CA ASN A 128 -7.54 10.33 -20.45
C ASN A 128 -8.82 9.78 -21.11
N ASN A 129 -9.94 9.67 -20.39
CA ASN A 129 -11.17 9.11 -20.94
C ASN A 129 -11.92 10.14 -21.80
N ASP A 130 -12.04 9.87 -23.09
CA ASP A 130 -12.73 10.76 -24.04
C ASP A 130 -14.24 10.89 -23.81
N ASN A 131 -14.84 9.98 -23.02
CA ASN A 131 -16.26 10.01 -22.68
C ASN A 131 -16.56 10.88 -21.44
N VAL A 132 -15.54 11.46 -20.81
CA VAL A 132 -15.69 12.35 -19.65
C VAL A 132 -15.74 13.80 -20.13
N ALA A 133 -16.70 14.56 -19.61
CA ALA A 133 -16.84 15.98 -19.90
C ALA A 133 -15.55 16.76 -19.53
N THR A 134 -15.18 17.76 -20.32
CA THR A 134 -13.95 18.55 -20.12
C THR A 134 -13.87 19.17 -18.72
N ASP A 135 -14.99 19.64 -18.16
CA ASP A 135 -15.05 20.18 -16.80
C ASP A 135 -14.61 19.16 -15.75
N LYS A 136 -15.02 17.89 -15.91
CA LYS A 136 -14.63 16.79 -15.01
C LYS A 136 -13.17 16.37 -15.19
N LYS A 137 -12.61 16.54 -16.39
CA LYS A 137 -11.16 16.40 -16.60
C LYS A 137 -10.37 17.52 -15.91
N GLY A 138 -10.92 18.74 -15.91
CA GLY A 138 -10.38 19.87 -15.15
C GLY A 138 -10.36 19.59 -13.65
N GLU A 139 -11.51 19.19 -13.09
CA GLU A 139 -11.63 18.82 -11.67
C GLU A 139 -10.64 17.70 -11.29
N ALA A 140 -10.50 16.66 -12.11
CA ALA A 140 -9.55 15.56 -11.86
C ALA A 140 -8.08 16.03 -11.94
N THR A 141 -7.77 16.99 -12.82
CA THR A 141 -6.43 17.58 -12.92
C THR A 141 -6.11 18.42 -11.68
N ASP A 142 -7.08 19.21 -11.21
CA ASP A 142 -6.94 20.02 -10.00
C ASP A 142 -6.76 19.12 -8.76
N GLU A 143 -7.56 18.05 -8.64
CA GLU A 143 -7.42 17.05 -7.57
C GLU A 143 -6.05 16.37 -7.60
N LEU A 144 -5.52 16.05 -8.78
CA LEU A 144 -4.18 15.48 -8.93
C LEU A 144 -3.08 16.45 -8.46
N ILE A 145 -3.20 17.74 -8.81
CA ILE A 145 -2.27 18.79 -8.37
C ILE A 145 -2.35 18.96 -6.85
N ASP A 146 -3.55 19.00 -6.27
CA ASP A 146 -3.73 19.18 -4.83
C ASP A 146 -3.26 17.96 -4.04
N MET A 147 -3.47 16.75 -4.55
CA MET A 147 -2.87 15.54 -4.01
C MET A 147 -1.34 15.65 -3.96
N GLN A 148 -0.70 16.11 -5.04
CA GLN A 148 0.76 16.29 -5.08
C GLN A 148 1.23 17.33 -4.04
N LYS A 149 0.54 18.48 -3.94
CA LYS A 149 0.86 19.50 -2.91
C LYS A 149 0.74 18.95 -1.50
N ARG A 150 -0.27 18.12 -1.23
CA ARG A 150 -0.45 17.48 0.09
C ARG A 150 0.69 16.53 0.39
N ILE A 151 1.08 15.68 -0.57
CA ILE A 151 2.21 14.75 -0.43
C ILE A 151 3.50 15.49 -0.08
N GLU A 152 3.80 16.58 -0.78
CA GLU A 152 5.01 17.39 -0.51
C GLU A 152 4.98 18.03 0.88
N LYS A 153 3.81 18.52 1.31
CA LYS A 153 3.63 19.08 2.66
C LYS A 153 3.77 17.99 3.72
N GLU A 154 3.10 16.85 3.56
CA GLU A 154 3.18 15.68 4.47
C GLU A 154 4.63 15.25 4.64
N ASN A 155 5.34 15.00 3.54
CA ASN A 155 6.74 14.58 3.56
C ASN A 155 7.64 15.65 4.22
N SER A 156 7.44 16.93 3.91
CA SER A 156 8.21 18.01 4.53
C SER A 156 7.96 18.12 6.04
N ILE A 157 6.75 17.83 6.51
CA ILE A 157 6.41 17.86 7.94
C ILE A 157 7.03 16.65 8.62
N GLU A 158 6.89 15.45 8.04
CA GLU A 158 7.54 14.22 8.52
C GLU A 158 9.04 14.44 8.70
N SER A 159 9.74 14.91 7.66
CA SER A 159 11.19 15.16 7.74
C SER A 159 11.57 16.23 8.79
N MET A 160 10.75 17.27 9.00
CA MET A 160 11.01 18.29 10.01
C MET A 160 10.77 17.77 11.43
N ILE A 161 9.80 16.89 11.63
CA ILE A 161 9.54 16.24 12.92
C ILE A 161 10.64 15.21 13.19
N GLU A 162 11.03 14.41 12.20
CA GLU A 162 12.16 13.48 12.31
C GLU A 162 13.46 14.19 12.67
N ALA A 163 13.75 15.34 12.04
CA ALA A 163 14.91 16.16 12.35
C ALA A 163 14.93 16.72 13.78
N LYS A 164 13.77 16.80 14.46
CA LYS A 164 13.68 17.19 15.88
C LYS A 164 13.97 16.03 16.85
N GLY A 165 14.22 14.82 16.33
CA GLY A 165 14.58 13.64 17.13
C GLY A 165 13.41 12.69 17.41
N PHE A 166 12.30 12.83 16.69
CA PHE A 166 11.19 11.88 16.75
C PHE A 166 11.42 10.78 15.70
N SER A 167 11.65 9.55 16.14
CA SER A 167 11.70 8.39 15.24
C SER A 167 10.29 8.03 14.78
N GLU A 168 10.15 7.62 13.52
CA GLU A 168 8.92 7.09 12.94
C GLU A 168 7.70 8.02 13.09
N VAL A 169 7.57 8.91 12.12
CA VAL A 169 6.46 9.86 12.03
C VAL A 169 5.57 9.50 10.85
N TYR A 170 4.27 9.60 11.06
CA TYR A 170 3.26 9.51 10.01
C TYR A 170 2.36 10.73 10.07
N VAL A 171 2.30 11.46 8.96
CA VAL A 171 1.44 12.64 8.80
C VAL A 171 0.43 12.38 7.70
N ARG A 172 -0.83 12.74 7.97
CA ARG A 172 -1.91 12.76 7.00
C ARG A 172 -2.55 14.13 6.99
N ILE A 173 -2.60 14.75 5.81
CA ILE A 173 -3.29 16.01 5.55
C ILE A 173 -4.55 15.70 4.76
N ASP A 174 -5.69 15.94 5.39
CA ASP A 174 -6.98 15.99 4.71
C ASP A 174 -7.30 17.44 4.33
N ASP A 175 -8.52 17.71 3.85
CA ASP A 175 -8.91 19.03 3.37
C ASP A 175 -8.82 20.10 4.48
N ASP A 176 -9.31 19.77 5.67
CA ASP A 176 -9.50 20.71 6.78
C ASP A 176 -8.82 20.29 8.10
N SER A 177 -8.16 19.13 8.11
CA SER A 177 -7.53 18.56 9.30
C SER A 177 -6.18 17.93 9.00
N VAL A 178 -5.32 17.90 10.02
CA VAL A 178 -4.03 17.21 9.95
C VAL A 178 -3.93 16.25 11.11
N ASP A 179 -3.72 14.98 10.80
CA ASP A 179 -3.42 13.94 11.77
C ASP A 179 -1.92 13.65 11.76
N VAL A 180 -1.30 13.77 12.92
CA VAL A 180 0.12 13.46 13.15
C VAL A 180 0.20 12.33 14.16
N VAL A 181 0.82 11.22 13.76
CA VAL A 181 1.11 10.07 14.61
C VAL A 181 2.61 9.97 14.80
N VAL A 182 3.05 9.84 16.05
CA VAL A 182 4.47 9.81 16.42
C VAL A 182 4.74 8.63 17.33
N ASN A 183 5.84 7.91 17.08
CA ASN A 183 6.28 6.80 17.92
C ASN A 183 6.95 7.29 19.22
N VAL A 184 6.14 7.75 20.17
CA VAL A 184 6.60 8.13 21.52
C VAL A 184 5.58 7.68 22.55
N GLU A 185 6.05 7.11 23.66
CA GLU A 185 5.18 6.67 24.76
C GLU A 185 4.35 7.81 25.36
N ASN A 186 5.00 8.96 25.59
CA ASN A 186 4.38 10.14 26.16
C ASN A 186 4.94 11.39 25.48
N LEU A 187 4.05 12.28 25.04
CA LEU A 187 4.43 13.59 24.52
C LEU A 187 4.28 14.63 25.62
N SER A 188 5.36 15.38 25.89
CA SER A 188 5.28 16.56 26.76
C SER A 188 4.53 17.70 26.07
N GLU A 189 3.98 18.63 26.85
CA GLU A 189 3.31 19.82 26.28
C GLU A 189 4.26 20.61 25.36
N GLN A 190 5.55 20.65 25.67
CA GLN A 190 6.57 21.28 24.83
C GLN A 190 6.75 20.55 23.50
N GLN A 191 6.75 19.22 23.49
CA GLN A 191 6.85 18.42 22.27
C GLN A 191 5.60 18.56 21.40
N ILE A 192 4.41 18.55 22.00
CA ILE A 192 3.14 18.79 21.30
C ILE A 192 3.15 20.18 20.66
N ALA A 193 3.57 21.22 21.40
CA ALA A 193 3.66 22.58 20.87
C ALA A 193 4.65 22.67 19.70
N GLN A 194 5.81 22.00 19.81
CA GLN A 194 6.82 21.98 18.75
C GLN A 194 6.36 21.29 17.47
N ILE A 195 5.60 20.20 17.58
CA ILE A 195 5.01 19.48 16.45
C ILE A 195 3.88 20.33 15.84
N ALA A 196 2.99 20.86 16.67
CA ALA A 196 1.88 21.70 16.24
C ALA A 196 2.36 22.95 15.49
N GLU A 197 3.43 23.59 15.95
CA GLU A 197 4.03 24.76 15.29
C GLU A 197 4.59 24.43 13.91
N ILE A 198 5.35 23.34 13.76
CA ILE A 198 5.87 22.90 12.45
C ILE A 198 4.72 22.66 11.49
N THR A 199 3.74 21.88 11.93
CA THR A 199 2.60 21.49 11.12
C THR A 199 1.78 22.72 10.71
N SER A 200 1.45 23.59 11.66
CA SER A 200 0.70 24.83 11.39
C SER A 200 1.44 25.76 10.42
N ARG A 201 2.76 25.94 10.60
CA ARG A 201 3.58 26.78 9.73
C ARG A 201 3.66 26.25 8.30
N LYS A 202 3.66 24.93 8.10
CA LYS A 202 3.77 24.32 6.77
C LYS A 202 2.43 24.17 6.06
N THR A 203 1.36 23.86 6.79
CA THR A 203 0.02 23.67 6.21
C THR A 203 -0.77 24.97 6.11
N GLY A 204 -0.48 25.95 6.95
CA GLY A 204 -1.28 27.18 7.09
C GLY A 204 -2.56 26.99 7.90
N LEU A 205 -2.79 25.79 8.45
CA LEU A 205 -3.97 25.48 9.26
C LEU A 205 -3.77 25.89 10.72
N PRO A 206 -4.84 26.31 11.43
CA PRO A 206 -4.76 26.62 12.84
C PRO A 206 -4.52 25.36 13.67
N ILE A 207 -3.87 25.54 14.83
CA ILE A 207 -3.53 24.44 15.76
C ILE A 207 -4.77 23.62 16.18
N SER A 208 -5.95 24.24 16.24
CA SER A 208 -7.22 23.55 16.55
C SER A 208 -7.62 22.45 15.57
N LYS A 209 -7.04 22.43 14.37
CA LYS A 209 -7.30 21.44 13.32
C LYS A 209 -6.21 20.37 13.23
N ILE A 210 -5.19 20.45 14.10
CA ILE A 210 -4.06 19.53 14.13
C ILE A 210 -4.27 18.58 15.31
N LYS A 211 -4.39 17.28 15.02
CA LYS A 211 -4.51 16.23 16.02
C LYS A 211 -3.21 15.47 16.10
N ILE A 212 -2.63 15.42 17.29
CA ILE A 212 -1.37 14.73 17.56
C ILE A 212 -1.67 13.50 18.42
N THR A 213 -1.30 12.32 17.93
CA THR A 213 -1.53 11.04 18.60
C THR A 213 -0.19 10.37 18.91
N PRO A 214 0.18 10.20 20.20
CA PRO A 214 1.30 9.35 20.56
C PRO A 214 0.92 7.88 20.37
N LEU A 215 1.81 7.09 19.76
CA LEU A 215 1.67 5.63 19.74
C LEU A 215 2.20 5.09 21.06
N LYS A 216 1.30 4.79 21.99
CA LYS A 216 1.63 4.25 23.31
C LYS A 216 2.32 2.88 23.15
N LYS A 217 3.51 2.73 23.73
CA LYS A 217 4.07 1.41 24.07
C LYS A 217 3.26 0.91 25.25
N GLU A 218 2.51 -0.19 25.10
CA GLU A 218 1.85 -0.79 26.27
C GLU A 218 2.96 -1.26 27.22
N ALA A 219 3.16 -0.53 28.31
CA ALA A 219 4.09 -0.90 29.36
C ALA A 219 3.61 -2.21 29.98
N LYS A 220 4.44 -3.24 29.87
CA LYS A 220 4.21 -4.56 30.42
C LYS A 220 4.28 -4.56 31.95
#